data_AF-A0A7K0U3M7-F1
#
_entry.id   AF-A0A7K0U3M7-F1
#
_cell.length_a   1.000
_cell.length_b   1.000
_cell.length_c   1.000
_cell.angle_alpha   90.00
_cell.angle_beta   90.00
_cell.angle_gamma   90.00
#
_symmetry.space_group_name_H-M   'P 1'
#
loop_
_entity.id
_entity.type
_entity.pdbx_description
1 polymer ?
#
loop_
_entity_poly.entity_id
_entity_poly.type
_entity_poly.pdbx_seq_one_letter_code
_entity_poly.pdbx_strand_id
1 'polypeptide(L)'
;MSADRFGAAYYRRFYEHDPVHTATSIGHLAQAVMSLSAWWGIRVGSALDVGAGPGFWRDWFREHHPTVRYVSTDVSEYACEQYAHDQRDISQWAPGKPFDLVVCHGVLQYLNNEQASAAILNLA
;
A
#
# COMPACT_ATOMS: atom_id res chain seq x y z
N MET A 1 -10.21 -11.29 -3.61
CA MET A 1 -10.22 -11.58 -2.14
C MET A 1 -11.64 -11.44 -1.60
N SER A 2 -12.04 -12.10 -0.49
CA SER A 2 -13.30 -11.71 0.18
C SER A 2 -13.02 -10.50 1.08
N ALA A 3 -13.63 -9.36 0.75
CA ALA A 3 -13.48 -8.09 1.47
C ALA A 3 -13.85 -8.20 2.96
N ASP A 4 -14.77 -9.12 3.29
CA ASP A 4 -15.26 -9.36 4.65
C ASP A 4 -14.16 -9.71 5.67
N ARG A 5 -13.04 -10.29 5.20
CA ARG A 5 -11.92 -10.70 6.06
C ARG A 5 -11.17 -9.52 6.67
N PHE A 6 -11.22 -8.34 6.05
CA PHE A 6 -10.44 -7.16 6.43
C PHE A 6 -11.32 -6.04 6.98
N GLY A 7 -12.38 -6.36 7.72
CA GLY A 7 -13.25 -5.36 8.36
C GLY A 7 -12.70 -4.76 9.66
N ALA A 8 -13.53 -3.97 10.35
CA ALA A 8 -13.16 -3.27 11.59
C ALA A 8 -12.51 -4.17 12.65
N ALA A 9 -12.98 -5.41 12.81
CA ALA A 9 -12.43 -6.36 13.78
C ALA A 9 -10.98 -6.77 13.48
N TYR A 10 -10.62 -6.83 12.20
CA TYR A 10 -9.24 -7.08 11.77
C TYR A 10 -8.34 -5.91 12.20
N TYR A 11 -8.73 -4.68 11.88
CA TYR A 11 -7.96 -3.49 12.23
C TYR A 11 -7.84 -3.30 13.75
N ARG A 12 -8.91 -3.53 14.50
CA ARG A 12 -8.86 -3.52 15.97
C ARG A 12 -7.82 -4.48 16.52
N ARG A 13 -7.82 -5.72 16.01
CA ARG A 13 -6.91 -6.77 16.48
C ARG A 13 -5.45 -6.46 16.16
N PHE A 14 -5.17 -5.96 14.97
CA PHE A 14 -3.80 -5.88 14.45
C PHE A 14 -3.19 -4.48 14.45
N TYR A 15 -3.96 -3.44 14.79
CA TYR A 15 -3.49 -2.04 14.71
C TYR A 15 -3.88 -1.14 15.89
N GLU A 16 -4.75 -1.54 16.83
CA GLU A 16 -5.10 -0.67 17.97
C GLU A 16 -4.22 -0.83 19.22
N HIS A 17 -3.89 -2.07 19.64
CA HIS A 17 -3.23 -2.32 20.93
C HIS A 17 -1.77 -2.76 20.81
N ASP A 18 -1.49 -3.74 19.96
CA ASP A 18 -0.14 -4.21 19.63
C ASP A 18 -0.01 -4.26 18.11
N PRO A 19 0.26 -3.10 17.48
CA PRO A 19 0.13 -2.97 16.06
C PRO A 19 1.24 -3.72 15.33
N VAL A 20 0.87 -4.53 14.33
CA VAL A 20 1.84 -5.28 13.51
C VAL A 20 2.84 -4.35 12.82
N HIS A 21 2.40 -3.13 12.51
CA HIS A 21 3.24 -2.03 12.04
C HIS A 21 2.82 -0.72 12.69
N THR A 22 3.81 0.12 13.00
CA THR A 22 3.59 1.49 13.48
C THR A 22 3.96 2.51 12.42
N ALA A 23 3.49 3.75 12.58
CA ALA A 23 3.94 4.87 11.76
C ALA A 23 5.47 5.01 11.77
N THR A 24 6.12 4.82 12.93
CA THR A 24 7.58 4.85 13.06
C THR A 24 8.27 3.75 12.27
N SER A 25 7.82 2.49 12.40
CA SER A 25 8.44 1.38 11.68
C SER A 25 8.28 1.50 10.16
N ILE A 26 7.10 1.97 9.71
CA ILE A 26 6.86 2.22 8.28
C ILE A 26 7.64 3.43 7.79
N GLY A 27 7.81 4.47 8.61
CA GLY A 27 8.65 5.62 8.26
C GLY A 27 10.10 5.23 8.02
N HIS A 28 10.68 4.35 8.85
CA HIS A 28 12.02 3.81 8.61
C HIS A 28 12.10 3.01 7.30
N LEU A 29 11.09 2.18 7.02
CA LEU A 29 11.02 1.42 5.77
C LEU A 29 10.92 2.37 4.56
N ALA A 30 10.07 3.38 4.63
CA ALA A 30 9.86 4.35 3.56
C ALA A 30 11.11 5.16 3.27
N GLN A 31 11.79 5.64 4.32
CA GLN A 31 13.07 6.31 4.20
C GLN A 31 14.13 5.41 3.55
N ALA A 32 14.21 4.14 3.96
CA ALA A 32 15.15 3.18 3.39
C ALA A 32 14.89 2.94 1.89
N VAL A 33 13.62 2.71 1.51
CA VAL A 33 13.22 2.50 0.11
C VAL A 33 13.56 3.73 -0.75
N MET A 34 13.18 4.94 -0.30
CA MET A 34 13.48 6.17 -1.04
C MET A 34 14.98 6.44 -1.17
N SER A 35 15.76 6.14 -0.12
CA SER A 35 17.21 6.29 -0.15
C SER A 35 17.86 5.31 -1.14
N LEU A 36 17.37 4.06 -1.16
CA LEU A 36 17.86 3.04 -2.07
C LEU A 36 17.47 3.34 -3.53
N SER A 37 16.25 3.82 -3.79
CA SER A 37 15.84 4.32 -5.11
C SER A 37 16.75 5.45 -5.59
N ALA A 38 17.03 6.43 -4.73
CA ALA A 38 17.92 7.54 -5.06
C ALA A 38 19.36 7.05 -5.36
N TRP A 39 19.86 6.07 -4.61
CA TRP A 39 21.17 5.46 -4.86
C TRP A 39 21.25 4.80 -6.25
N TRP A 40 20.18 4.15 -6.71
CA TRP A 40 20.06 3.61 -8.06
C TRP A 40 19.80 4.65 -9.16
N GLY A 41 19.70 5.94 -8.80
CA GLY A 41 19.36 7.00 -9.75
C GLY A 41 17.89 7.03 -10.16
N ILE A 42 17.01 6.31 -9.44
CA ILE A 42 15.57 6.32 -9.67
C ILE A 42 14.97 7.52 -8.95
N ARG A 43 14.45 8.48 -9.71
CA ARG A 43 13.67 9.59 -9.17
C ARG A 43 12.21 9.17 -9.05
N VAL A 44 11.74 8.97 -7.82
CA VAL A 44 10.32 8.67 -7.55
C VAL A 44 9.50 9.96 -7.64
N GLY A 45 8.76 10.15 -8.74
CA GLY A 45 7.79 11.24 -8.92
C GLY A 45 6.35 10.82 -8.64
N SER A 46 6.09 9.52 -8.63
CA SER A 46 4.80 8.92 -8.34
C SER A 46 4.92 7.59 -7.62
N ALA A 47 4.06 7.38 -6.64
CA ALA A 47 4.01 6.15 -5.85
C ALA A 47 2.58 5.60 -5.78
N LEU A 48 2.44 4.29 -5.92
CA LEU A 48 1.22 3.53 -5.67
C LEU A 48 1.45 2.65 -4.44
N ASP A 49 0.60 2.78 -3.42
CA ASP A 49 0.58 1.90 -2.25
C ASP A 49 -0.64 0.99 -2.29
N VAL A 50 -0.38 -0.31 -2.27
CA VAL A 50 -1.36 -1.37 -2.45
C VAL A 50 -1.58 -2.07 -1.11
N GLY A 51 -2.84 -2.19 -0.70
CA GLY A 51 -3.18 -2.68 0.63
C GLY A 51 -2.69 -1.70 1.69
N ALA A 52 -2.96 -0.41 1.46
CA ALA A 52 -2.39 0.69 2.23
C ALA A 52 -2.77 0.69 3.72
N GLY A 53 -3.82 -0.06 4.10
CA GLY A 53 -4.18 -0.28 5.49
C GLY A 53 -4.45 1.03 6.25
N PRO A 54 -3.80 1.30 7.39
CA PRO A 54 -3.94 2.59 8.09
C PRO A 54 -3.42 3.82 7.31
N GLY A 55 -2.68 3.62 6.23
CA GLY A 55 -2.13 4.70 5.39
C GLY A 55 -0.85 5.32 5.93
N PHE A 56 -0.02 4.55 6.65
CA PHE A 56 1.26 5.07 7.19
C PHE A 56 2.23 5.54 6.09
N TRP A 57 2.29 4.84 4.95
CA TRP A 57 3.08 5.29 3.80
C TRP A 57 2.57 6.61 3.22
N ARG A 58 1.26 6.76 3.09
CA ARG A 58 0.62 8.00 2.62
C ARG A 58 1.00 9.18 3.50
N ASP A 59 0.93 8.99 4.81
CA ASP A 59 1.23 10.04 5.77
C ASP A 59 2.71 10.41 5.74
N TRP A 60 3.59 9.42 5.66
CA TRP A 60 5.03 9.64 5.49
C TRP A 60 5.36 10.39 4.18
N PHE A 61 4.78 9.99 3.04
CA PHE A 61 4.98 10.65 1.76
C PHE A 61 4.46 12.10 1.78
N ARG A 62 3.30 12.35 2.37
CA ARG A 62 2.75 13.71 2.50
C ARG A 62 3.65 14.63 3.31
N GLU A 63 4.30 14.12 4.34
CA GLU A 63 5.22 14.89 5.18
C GLU A 63 6.58 15.11 4.49
N HIS A 64 7.20 14.05 3.96
CA HIS A 64 8.60 14.08 3.53
C HIS A 64 8.79 14.36 2.03
N HIS A 65 7.80 14.02 1.21
CA HIS A 65 7.84 14.12 -0.25
C HIS A 65 6.51 14.63 -0.83
N PRO A 66 6.03 15.83 -0.42
CA PRO A 66 4.70 16.34 -0.77
C PRO A 66 4.46 16.55 -2.27
N THR A 67 5.53 16.61 -3.07
CA THR A 67 5.43 16.74 -4.54
C THR A 67 5.25 15.41 -5.26
N VAL A 68 5.42 14.27 -4.57
CA VAL A 68 5.22 12.95 -5.15
C VAL A 68 3.73 12.72 -5.33
N ARG A 69 3.33 12.37 -6.55
CA ARG A 69 1.95 11.94 -6.82
C ARG A 69 1.73 10.58 -6.17
N TYR A 70 1.10 10.59 -5.00
CA TYR A 70 0.82 9.38 -4.23
C TYR A 70 -0.63 8.92 -4.42
N VAL A 71 -0.82 7.63 -4.68
CA VAL A 71 -2.12 6.96 -4.76
C VAL A 71 -2.08 5.76 -3.83
N SER A 72 -3.19 5.49 -3.15
CA SER A 72 -3.32 4.35 -2.25
C SER A 72 -4.61 3.59 -2.51
N THR A 73 -4.52 2.26 -2.56
CA THR A 73 -5.65 1.36 -2.74
C THR A 73 -5.74 0.34 -1.62
N ASP A 74 -6.96 -0.12 -1.33
CA ASP A 74 -7.20 -1.27 -0.46
C ASP A 74 -8.41 -2.05 -0.95
N VAL A 75 -8.52 -3.34 -0.62
CA VAL A 75 -9.72 -4.14 -0.91
C VAL A 75 -10.75 -4.05 0.21
N SER A 76 -10.29 -3.70 1.42
CA SER A 76 -11.13 -3.48 2.60
C SER A 76 -11.98 -2.23 2.43
N GLU A 77 -13.30 -2.40 2.38
CA GLU A 77 -14.26 -1.30 2.43
C GLU A 77 -14.03 -0.45 3.69
N TYR A 78 -13.85 -1.09 4.84
CA TYR A 78 -13.53 -0.41 6.10
C TYR A 78 -12.29 0.48 5.98
N ALA A 79 -11.18 -0.03 5.44
CA ALA A 79 -9.96 0.75 5.30
C ALA A 79 -10.15 1.92 4.33
N CYS A 80 -10.88 1.69 3.23
CA CYS A 80 -11.18 2.73 2.25
C CYS A 80 -12.03 3.85 2.87
N GLU A 81 -13.05 3.51 3.65
CA GLU A 81 -13.88 4.48 4.36
C GLU A 81 -13.11 5.24 5.44
N GLN A 82 -12.36 4.53 6.28
CA GLN A 82 -11.66 5.15 7.42
C GLN A 82 -10.45 5.99 6.99
N TYR A 83 -9.74 5.58 5.93
CA TYR A 83 -8.45 6.15 5.55
C TYR A 83 -8.46 6.78 4.15
N ALA A 84 -9.62 6.86 3.50
CA ALA A 84 -9.82 7.48 2.20
C ALA A 84 -8.93 6.87 1.09
N HIS A 85 -8.88 5.55 1.04
CA HIS A 85 -8.23 4.81 -0.05
C HIS A 85 -9.22 4.52 -1.18
N ASP A 86 -8.69 4.32 -2.40
CA ASP A 86 -9.49 3.80 -3.50
C ASP A 86 -9.75 2.31 -3.29
N GLN A 87 -11.03 1.90 -3.30
CA GLN A 87 -11.37 0.48 -3.13
C GLN A 87 -11.10 -0.31 -4.41
N ARG A 88 -10.03 -1.13 -4.42
CA ARG A 88 -9.56 -1.90 -5.59
C ARG A 88 -9.06 -3.28 -5.20
N ASP A 89 -9.43 -4.31 -5.97
CA ASP A 89 -8.80 -5.64 -5.92
C ASP A 89 -7.72 -5.71 -7.01
N ILE A 90 -6.45 -5.75 -6.61
CA ILE A 90 -5.31 -5.76 -7.54
C ILE A 90 -5.22 -7.01 -8.42
N SER A 91 -5.93 -8.10 -8.07
CA SER A 91 -6.02 -9.27 -8.95
C SER A 91 -6.97 -9.03 -10.14
N GLN A 92 -7.78 -7.97 -10.08
CA GLN A 92 -8.80 -7.63 -11.08
C GLN A 92 -8.70 -6.20 -11.60
N TRP A 93 -7.75 -5.41 -11.08
CA TRP A 93 -7.56 -4.01 -11.40
C TRP A 93 -6.08 -3.72 -11.62
N ALA A 94 -5.81 -2.87 -12.61
CA ALA A 94 -4.49 -2.31 -12.89
C ALA A 94 -4.59 -0.78 -12.96
N PRO A 95 -3.54 -0.04 -12.55
CA PRO A 95 -3.50 1.39 -12.74
C PRO A 95 -3.45 1.75 -14.23
N GLY A 96 -4.17 2.81 -14.63
CA GLY A 96 -4.19 3.25 -16.04
C GLY A 96 -2.86 3.79 -16.57
N LYS A 97 -1.87 3.98 -15.70
CA LYS A 97 -0.50 4.37 -16.05
C LYS A 97 0.49 3.81 -15.03
N PRO A 98 1.75 3.55 -15.42
CA PRO A 98 2.80 3.12 -14.50
C PRO A 98 3.06 4.15 -13.39
N PHE A 99 3.68 3.66 -12.32
CA PHE A 99 4.21 4.45 -11.21
C PHE A 99 5.71 4.22 -11.10
N ASP A 100 6.44 5.21 -10.59
CA ASP A 100 7.89 5.07 -10.39
C ASP A 100 8.22 4.15 -9.21
N LEU A 101 7.28 4.05 -8.24
CA LEU A 101 7.34 3.14 -7.11
C LEU A 101 5.98 2.48 -6.89
N VAL A 102 5.96 1.16 -6.78
CA VAL A 102 4.80 0.39 -6.29
C VAL A 102 5.18 -0.27 -4.98
N VAL A 103 4.43 0.04 -3.92
CA VAL A 103 4.53 -0.59 -2.61
C VAL A 103 3.43 -1.63 -2.50
N CYS A 104 3.80 -2.89 -2.30
CA CYS A 104 2.87 -4.01 -2.09
C CYS A 104 3.34 -4.79 -0.86
N HIS A 105 3.21 -4.15 0.31
CA HIS A 105 3.80 -4.64 1.56
C HIS A 105 2.78 -5.48 2.34
N GLY A 106 2.98 -6.80 2.31
CA GLY A 106 2.12 -7.72 3.05
C GLY A 106 0.75 -7.91 2.42
N VAL A 107 0.64 -7.93 1.08
CA VAL A 107 -0.63 -8.16 0.37
C VAL A 107 -0.67 -9.51 -0.35
N LEU A 108 0.34 -9.83 -1.16
CA LEU A 108 0.29 -10.98 -2.08
C LEU A 108 0.09 -12.32 -1.36
N GLN A 109 0.52 -12.45 -0.11
CA GLN A 109 0.34 -13.67 0.68
C GLN A 109 -1.13 -13.98 1.04
N TYR A 110 -2.05 -13.03 0.83
CA TYR A 110 -3.49 -13.26 1.01
C TYR A 110 -4.20 -13.75 -0.26
N LEU A 111 -3.49 -13.79 -1.39
CA LEU A 111 -3.99 -14.23 -2.68
C LEU A 111 -3.72 -15.71 -2.90
N ASN A 112 -4.58 -16.38 -3.67
CA ASN A 112 -4.22 -17.68 -4.25
C ASN A 112 -3.22 -17.48 -5.40
N ASN A 113 -2.66 -18.58 -5.91
CA ASN A 113 -1.61 -18.52 -6.95
C ASN A 113 -2.05 -17.75 -8.21
N GLU A 114 -3.27 -18.00 -8.70
CA GLU A 114 -3.79 -17.34 -9.90
C GLU A 114 -3.96 -15.83 -9.68
N GLN A 115 -4.55 -15.45 -8.55
CA GLN A 115 -4.73 -14.05 -8.16
C GLN A 115 -3.40 -13.34 -7.95
N ALA A 116 -2.41 -13.99 -7.34
CA ALA A 116 -1.09 -13.44 -7.13
C ALA A 116 -0.36 -13.21 -8.47
N SER A 117 -0.44 -14.17 -9.39
CA SER A 117 0.12 -14.01 -10.74
C SER A 117 -0.54 -12.84 -11.49
N ALA A 118 -1.88 -12.75 -11.46
CA ALA A 118 -2.60 -11.63 -12.06
C ALA A 118 -2.22 -10.28 -11.42
N ALA A 119 -2.14 -10.22 -10.09
CA ALA A 119 -1.76 -9.02 -9.36
C ALA A 119 -0.33 -8.55 -9.70
N ILE A 120 0.64 -9.47 -9.78
CA ILE A 120 2.01 -9.13 -10.18
C ILE A 120 2.02 -8.54 -11.59
N LEU A 121 1.28 -9.13 -12.54
CA LEU A 121 1.18 -8.61 -13.90
C LEU A 121 0.49 -7.24 -13.97
N ASN A 122 -0.56 -7.03 -13.17
CA ASN A 122 -1.28 -5.76 -13.12
C ASN A 122 -0.45 -4.62 -12.51
N LEU A 123 0.54 -4.94 -11.67
CA LEU A 123 1.39 -3.97 -10.98
C LEU A 123 2.77 -3.78 -11.65
N ALA A 124 3.10 -4.59 -12.66
CA ALA A 124 4.38 -4.58 -13.37
C ALA A 124 4.49 -3.45 -14.42
#